data_AF-A0A535M844-F1
#
_entry.id   AF-A0A535M844-F1
#
_cell.length_a   1.000
_cell.length_b   1.000
_cell.length_c   1.000
_cell.angle_alpha   90.00
_cell.angle_beta   90.00
_cell.angle_gamma   90.00
#
_symmetry.space_group_name_H-M   'P 1'
#
loop_
_entity.id
_entity.type
_entity.pdbx_description
1 polymer ?
#
loop_
_entity_poly.entity_id
_entity_poly.type
_entity_poly.pdbx_seq_one_letter_code
_entity_poly.pdbx_strand_id
1 'polypeptide(L)' 'MKNMMGVELTEGERILVDCYQTLVKTLRERTDLPPFARRNSLKAVAALWQVANGLDMDPGQLYDIGA' A
#
# COMPACT_ATOMS: atom_id res chain seq x y z
N MET A 1 7.38 1.82 -13.92
CA MET A 1 7.56 2.45 -12.60
C MET A 1 8.90 1.99 -12.13
N LYS A 2 9.78 2.90 -11.69
CA LYS A 2 11.11 2.51 -11.20
C LYS A 2 11.12 2.44 -9.70
N ASN A 3 11.80 1.43 -9.16
CA ASN A 3 12.11 1.35 -7.74
C ASN A 3 13.32 2.24 -7.38
N MET A 4 13.71 2.24 -6.10
CA MET A 4 14.82 3.06 -5.58
C MET A 4 16.18 2.66 -6.16
N MET A 5 16.28 1.46 -6.72
CA MET A 5 17.47 0.94 -7.39
C MET A 5 17.52 1.30 -8.89
N GLY A 6 16.50 2.01 -9.40
CA GLY A 6 16.40 2.40 -10.80
C GLY A 6 15.93 1.29 -11.74
N VAL A 7 15.49 0.14 -11.20
CA VAL A 7 14.97 -1.01 -11.95
C VAL A 7 13.51 -0.76 -12.31
N GLU A 8 13.13 -1.04 -13.56
CA GLU A 8 11.72 -1.01 -13.97
C GLU A 8 10.98 -2.22 -13.39
N LEU A 9 9.88 -1.96 -12.70
CA LEU A 9 8.96 -2.99 -12.25
C LEU A 9 8.30 -3.67 -13.45
N THR A 10 8.13 -4.98 -13.32
CA THR A 10 7.24 -5.77 -14.17
C THR A 10 5.80 -5.31 -14.01
N GLU A 11 4.93 -5.75 -14.92
CA GLU A 11 3.51 -5.41 -14.85
C GLU A 11 2.84 -5.90 -13.56
N GLY A 12 3.16 -7.12 -13.12
CA GLY A 12 2.60 -7.68 -11.90
C GLY A 12 3.01 -6.89 -10.65
N GLU A 13 4.29 -6.52 -10.56
CA GLU A 13 4.83 -5.72 -9.46
C GLU A 13 4.19 -4.34 -9.41
N ARG A 14 4.03 -3.70 -10.58
CA ARG A 14 3.35 -2.40 -10.69
C ARG A 14 1.92 -2.46 -10.17
N ILE A 15 1.16 -3.49 -10.55
CA ILE A 15 -0.22 -3.67 -10.08
C ILE A 15 -0.27 -3.79 -8.55
N LEU A 16 0.66 -4.53 -7.93
CA LEU A 16 0.71 -4.67 -6.47
C LEU A 16 1.01 -3.34 -5.77
N VAL A 17 1.94 -2.54 -6.32
CA VAL A 17 2.23 -1.19 -5.81
C VAL A 17 1.02 -0.26 -5.97
N ASP A 18 0.31 -0.32 -7.10
CA ASP A 18 -0.89 0.50 -7.33
C ASP A 18 -2.02 0.12 -6.37
N CYS A 19 -2.19 -1.18 -6.07
CA CYS A 19 -3.11 -1.66 -5.04
C CYS A 19 -2.78 -1.08 -3.66
N TYR A 20 -1.50 -1.09 -3.28
CA TYR A 20 -1.03 -0.49 -2.04
C TYR A 20 -1.40 1.00 -1.95
N GLN A 21 -1.01 1.78 -2.96
CA GLN A 21 -1.21 3.23 -2.98
C GLN A 21 -2.71 3.59 -2.96
N THR A 22 -3.52 2.86 -3.73
CA THR A 22 -4.97 3.08 -3.78
C THR A 22 -5.63 2.78 -2.44
N LEU A 23 -5.22 1.69 -1.77
CA LEU A 23 -5.82 1.30 -0.50
C LEU A 23 -5.40 2.24 0.64
N VAL A 24 -4.14 2.68 0.67
CA VAL A 24 -3.67 3.71 1.60
C VAL A 24 -4.45 5.01 1.42
N LYS A 25 -4.60 5.49 0.17
CA LYS A 25 -5.40 6.68 -0.13
C LYS A 25 -6.83 6.53 0.36
N THR A 26 -7.45 5.39 0.10
CA THR A 26 -8.82 5.08 0.56
C THR A 26 -8.92 5.15 2.09
N LEU A 27 -7.96 4.57 2.83
CA LEU A 27 -7.97 4.56 4.30
C LEU A 27 -7.69 5.93 4.93
N ARG A 28 -7.00 6.83 4.21
CA ARG A 28 -6.78 8.22 4.60
C ARG A 28 -8.02 9.09 4.38
N GLU A 29 -8.67 8.95 3.23
CA GLU A 29 -9.73 9.85 2.79
C GLU A 29 -11.13 9.40 3.22
N ARG A 30 -11.34 8.11 3.48
CA ARG A 30 -12.66 7.54 3.76
C ARG A 30 -12.83 7.20 5.23
N THR A 31 -13.74 7.94 5.87
CA THR A 31 -14.17 7.70 7.26
C THR A 31 -15.50 6.95 7.34
N ASP A 32 -16.14 6.67 6.21
CA ASP A 32 -17.47 6.05 6.08
C ASP A 32 -17.43 4.52 5.89
N LEU A 33 -16.23 3.92 5.94
CA LEU A 33 -16.08 2.47 5.85
C LEU A 33 -16.67 1.80 7.10
N PRO A 34 -17.42 0.69 6.94
CA PRO A 34 -17.85 -0.07 8.10
C PRO A 34 -16.62 -0.61 8.87
N PRO A 35 -16.69 -0.77 10.20
CA PRO A 35 -15.53 -1.11 11.03
C PRO A 35 -14.76 -2.36 10.57
N PHE A 36 -15.49 -3.40 10.11
CA PHE A 36 -14.87 -4.62 9.61
C PHE A 36 -14.05 -4.38 8.34
N ALA A 37 -14.52 -3.52 7.44
CA ALA A 37 -13.82 -3.18 6.21
C ALA A 37 -12.54 -2.42 6.55
N ARG A 38 -12.62 -1.37 7.39
CA ARG A 38 -11.43 -0.61 7.81
C ARG A 38 -10.37 -1.51 8.44
N ARG A 39 -10.76 -2.38 9.38
CA ARG A 39 -9.83 -3.28 10.07
C ARG A 39 -9.15 -4.27 9.13
N ASN A 40 -9.90 -4.89 8.21
CA ASN A 40 -9.33 -5.87 7.29
C ASN A 40 -8.50 -5.19 6.19
N SER A 41 -8.89 -4.01 5.72
CA SER A 41 -8.11 -3.21 4.79
C SER A 41 -6.76 -2.78 5.39
N LEU A 42 -6.69 -2.41 6.68
CA LEU A 42 -5.41 -2.12 7.34
C LEU A 42 -4.46 -3.32 7.33
N LYS A 43 -4.98 -4.54 7.54
CA LYS A 43 -4.17 -5.77 7.43
C LYS A 43 -3.67 -6.01 6.00
N ALA A 44 -4.53 -5.79 5.01
CA ALA A 44 -4.14 -5.91 3.61
C ALA A 44 -3.07 -4.87 3.24
N VAL A 45 -3.20 -3.61 3.72
CA VAL A 45 -2.17 -2.59 3.55
C VAL A 45 -0.86 -3.02 4.20
N ALA A 46 -0.86 -3.57 5.41
CA ALA A 46 0.37 -4.04 6.06
C ALA A 46 1.07 -5.13 5.21
N ALA A 47 0.33 -6.06 4.62
CA ALA A 47 0.90 -7.07 3.73
C ALA A 47 1.46 -6.46 2.43
N LEU A 48 0.71 -5.53 1.82
CA LEU A 48 1.14 -4.84 0.59
C LEU A 48 2.33 -3.88 0.84
N TRP A 49 2.43 -3.30 2.03
CA TRP A 49 3.58 -2.51 2.45
C TRP A 49 4.85 -3.36 2.41
N GLN A 50 4.79 -4.62 2.91
CA GLN A 50 5.92 -5.55 2.84
C GLN A 50 6.30 -5.90 1.40
N VAL A 51 5.30 -6.05 0.52
CA VAL A 51 5.55 -6.26 -0.91
C VAL A 51 6.27 -5.05 -1.50
N ALA A 52 5.75 -3.83 -1.31
CA ALA A 52 6.37 -2.61 -1.82
C ALA A 52 7.81 -2.45 -1.29
N ASN A 53 8.02 -2.67 0.01
CA ASN A 53 9.34 -2.65 0.63
C ASN A 53 10.29 -3.71 0.03
N GLY A 54 9.79 -4.94 -0.20
CA GLY A 54 10.55 -6.01 -0.84
C GLY A 54 10.87 -5.78 -2.33
N LEU A 55 10.17 -4.85 -2.98
CA LEU A 55 10.44 -4.39 -4.35
C LEU A 55 11.39 -3.18 -4.39
N ASP A 56 12.03 -2.84 -3.26
CA ASP A 56 12.85 -1.64 -3.10
C ASP A 56 12.10 -0.34 -3.42
N MET A 57 10.79 -0.30 -3.13
CA MET A 57 10.04 0.97 -3.12
C MET A 57 10.24 1.69 -1.79
N ASP A 58 9.94 2.99 -1.75
CA ASP A 58 9.74 3.74 -0.50
C ASP A 58 8.23 3.86 -0.22
N PRO A 59 7.61 2.90 0.49
CA PRO A 59 6.17 2.92 0.77
C PRO A 59 5.78 3.98 1.81
N GLY A 60 6.74 4.62 2.48
CA GLY A 60 6.49 5.59 3.54
C GLY A 60 5.93 4.99 4.83
N GLN A 61 5.63 5.86 5.80
CA GLN A 61 5.05 5.50 7.09
C GLN A 61 3.51 5.56 7.07
N LEU A 62 2.86 4.71 7.87
CA LEU A 62 1.40 4.55 7.91
C LEU A 62 0.75 4.90 9.26
N TYR A 63 1.51 5.57 10.13
CA TYR A 63 1.04 5.92 11.48
C TYR A 63 -0.27 6.71 11.49
N ASP A 64 -0.52 7.50 10.45
CA ASP A 64 -1.71 8.34 10.31
C ASP A 64 -2.99 7.53 10.07
N ILE A 65 -2.89 6.33 9.51
CA ILE A 65 -4.06 5.46 9.28
C ILE A 65 -4.23 4.35 10.34
N GLY A 66 -3.25 4.21 11.24
CA GLY A 66 -3.25 3.25 12.34
C GLY A 66 -2.64 1.89 11.97
N ALA A 67 -1.66 1.88 11.06
CA ALA A 67 -0.83 0.72 10.73
C ALA A 67 0.63 0.94 11.14
#